data_AF-A0A7X9FB92-F1
#
_entry.id   AF-A0A7X9FB92-F1
#
_cell.length_a   1.000
_cell.length_b   1.000
_cell.length_c   1.000
_cell.angle_alpha   90.00
_cell.angle_beta   90.00
_cell.angle_gamma   90.00
#
_symmetry.space_group_name_H-M   'P 1'
#
loop_
_entity.id
_entity.type
_entity.pdbx_description
1 polymer ?
#
loop_
_entity_poly.entity_id
_entity_poly.type
_entity_poly.pdbx_seq_one_letter_code
_entity_poly.pdbx_strand_id
1 'polypeptide(L)'
;MDFFSHLIRLRIIPFIRKWKLMNFILGAVDILAIGLAFQIAWYINYLFIGGFFFTEKTYLILFICILPLWLIVLYLLRITEIPRTKRYRTLFAEYMQSAIVVAGILLIFYFIFSNYNLSRRFLIEFTFLGFAFLFIIRLTEYKVFKLYREKGFNFMNIVLMADEGSVEFIERLRSYPEWGYRIVMVLTSSGKLNEAYRGKLNILPEKLKDALYNIMEEVSVDEILYIKSKISPAEVREAIRLCEELGITFRLKTDDKQPKLTNAFVTDVAYEKFLTFINVPH
;
A
#
# COMPACT_ATOMS: atom_id res chain seq x y z
N MET A 1 19.89 19.30 7.26
CA MET A 1 19.70 20.18 6.09
C MET A 1 20.48 19.58 4.93
N ASP A 2 19.96 19.17 3.78
CA ASP A 2 18.57 19.06 3.35
C ASP A 2 18.55 18.26 2.02
N PHE A 3 19.10 17.04 2.02
CA PHE A 3 19.09 16.15 0.83
C PHE A 3 17.66 15.92 0.33
N PHE A 4 16.72 15.85 1.27
CA PHE A 4 15.28 15.73 1.01
C PHE A 4 14.69 16.98 0.36
N SER A 5 15.04 18.21 0.78
CA SER A 5 14.55 19.41 0.10
C SER A 5 15.18 19.59 -1.29
N HIS A 6 16.42 19.11 -1.46
CA HIS A 6 17.09 19.14 -2.76
C HIS A 6 16.45 18.18 -3.79
N LEU A 7 15.99 17.00 -3.35
CA LEU A 7 15.20 16.08 -4.18
C LEU A 7 13.81 16.64 -4.52
N ILE A 8 13.19 17.37 -3.58
CA ILE A 8 11.88 18.03 -3.77
C ILE A 8 11.97 19.18 -4.80
N ARG A 9 13.12 19.87 -4.90
CA ARG A 9 13.33 21.01 -5.81
C ARG A 9 13.49 20.61 -7.30
N LEU A 10 13.83 19.36 -7.58
CA LEU A 10 14.27 18.92 -8.92
C LEU A 10 13.15 18.60 -9.93
N ARG A 11 11.86 18.90 -9.67
CA ARG A 11 10.75 18.55 -10.60
C ARG A 11 10.77 17.07 -11.09
N ILE A 12 11.32 16.14 -10.31
CA ILE A 12 11.25 14.68 -10.58
C ILE A 12 9.83 14.13 -10.29
N ILE A 13 9.01 14.94 -9.61
CA ILE A 13 7.72 14.60 -9.02
C ILE A 13 6.58 14.37 -10.04
N PRO A 14 6.45 15.12 -11.15
CA PRO A 14 5.48 14.82 -12.20
C PRO A 14 5.84 13.54 -12.98
N PHE A 15 7.13 13.18 -13.01
CA PHE A 15 7.65 12.01 -13.73
C PHE A 15 7.29 10.70 -13.00
N ILE A 16 7.30 10.71 -11.65
CA ILE A 16 6.89 9.58 -10.79
C ILE A 16 5.37 9.32 -10.84
N ARG A 17 4.56 10.28 -11.32
CA ARG A 17 3.09 10.18 -11.36
C ARG A 17 2.56 9.13 -12.36
N LYS A 18 3.37 8.68 -13.33
CA LYS A 18 3.03 7.46 -14.08
C LYS A 18 3.23 6.28 -13.14
N TRP A 19 2.15 5.66 -12.68
CA TRP A 19 2.13 4.44 -11.84
C TRP A 19 3.17 3.37 -12.26
N LYS A 20 3.45 3.25 -13.56
CA LYS A 20 4.49 2.36 -14.10
C LYS A 20 5.91 2.71 -13.64
N LEU A 21 6.26 3.99 -13.51
CA LEU A 21 7.61 4.42 -13.12
C LEU A 21 7.85 4.19 -11.63
N MET A 22 6.87 4.48 -10.78
CA MET A 22 6.99 4.25 -9.34
C MET A 22 7.21 2.76 -9.05
N ASN A 23 6.41 1.88 -9.66
CA ASN A 23 6.57 0.44 -9.51
C ASN A 23 7.92 -0.05 -10.06
N PHE A 24 8.41 0.55 -11.15
CA PHE A 24 9.74 0.25 -11.69
C PHE A 24 10.86 0.64 -10.73
N ILE A 25 10.79 1.83 -10.12
CA ILE A 25 11.77 2.30 -9.13
C ILE A 25 11.77 1.38 -7.91
N LEU A 26 10.59 1.05 -7.37
CA LEU A 26 10.46 0.15 -6.21
C LEU A 26 11.08 -1.22 -6.52
N GLY A 27 10.78 -1.79 -7.69
CA GLY A 27 11.36 -3.07 -8.12
C GLY A 27 12.89 -3.00 -8.32
N ALA A 28 13.41 -1.91 -8.85
CA ALA A 28 14.86 -1.71 -9.00
C ALA A 28 15.56 -1.64 -7.64
N VAL A 29 14.95 -0.98 -6.65
CA VAL A 29 15.47 -0.90 -5.28
C VAL A 29 15.46 -2.28 -4.62
N ASP A 30 14.43 -3.10 -4.82
CA ASP A 30 14.41 -4.49 -4.33
C ASP A 30 15.54 -5.33 -4.93
N ILE A 31 15.77 -5.22 -6.24
CA ILE A 31 16.87 -5.93 -6.93
C ILE A 31 18.21 -5.55 -6.33
N LEU A 32 18.44 -4.24 -6.11
CA LEU A 32 19.67 -3.75 -5.48
C LEU A 32 19.80 -4.26 -4.05
N ALA A 33 18.71 -4.31 -3.28
CA ALA A 33 18.71 -4.84 -1.92
C ALA A 33 19.17 -6.31 -1.87
N ILE A 34 18.56 -7.14 -2.72
CA ILE A 34 18.87 -8.57 -2.80
C ILE A 34 20.31 -8.78 -3.29
N GLY A 35 20.74 -8.01 -4.28
CA GLY A 35 22.13 -8.03 -4.78
C GLY A 35 23.15 -7.65 -3.72
N LEU A 36 22.88 -6.60 -2.94
CA LEU A 36 23.74 -6.17 -1.83
C LEU A 36 23.77 -7.21 -0.70
N ALA A 37 22.62 -7.81 -0.35
CA ALA A 37 22.57 -8.88 0.64
C ALA A 37 23.41 -10.09 0.21
N PHE A 38 23.31 -10.49 -1.05
CA PHE A 38 24.09 -11.60 -1.61
C PHE A 38 25.59 -11.29 -1.63
N GLN A 39 25.97 -10.08 -2.06
CA GLN A 39 27.36 -9.65 -2.09
C GLN A 39 27.97 -9.54 -0.68
N ILE A 40 27.22 -9.10 0.32
CA ILE A 40 27.71 -9.04 1.71
C ILE A 40 27.84 -10.44 2.30
N ALA A 41 26.87 -11.33 2.09
CA ALA A 41 26.99 -12.73 2.49
C ALA A 41 28.21 -13.41 1.84
N TRP A 42 28.48 -13.09 0.57
CA TRP A 42 29.67 -13.54 -0.13
C TRP A 42 30.93 -13.05 0.55
N TYR A 43 31.03 -11.75 0.83
CA TYR A 43 32.19 -11.20 1.51
C TYR A 43 32.43 -11.87 2.86
N ILE A 44 31.41 -12.06 3.70
CA ILE A 44 31.57 -12.67 5.03
C ILE A 44 32.16 -14.08 4.96
N ASN A 45 31.74 -14.90 3.98
CA ASN A 45 32.18 -16.29 3.88
C ASN A 45 33.49 -16.46 3.10
N TYR A 46 33.78 -15.54 2.17
CA TYR A 46 34.86 -15.68 1.18
C TYR A 46 35.85 -14.51 1.20
N LEU A 47 36.01 -13.85 2.37
CA LEU A 47 36.92 -12.71 2.60
C LEU A 47 38.32 -12.92 1.98
N PHE A 48 38.85 -14.14 2.05
CA PHE A 48 40.20 -14.48 1.56
C PHE A 48 40.33 -14.60 0.04
N ILE A 49 39.24 -14.87 -0.68
CA ILE A 49 39.21 -14.95 -2.15
C ILE A 49 39.11 -13.54 -2.75
N GLY A 50 38.43 -12.63 -2.05
CA GLY A 50 38.17 -11.28 -2.52
C GLY A 50 37.24 -11.24 -3.75
N GLY A 51 36.95 -10.03 -4.25
CA GLY A 51 36.15 -9.85 -5.47
C GLY A 51 34.64 -10.00 -5.30
N PHE A 52 33.94 -10.04 -6.43
CA PHE A 52 32.47 -10.07 -6.47
C PHE A 52 31.94 -11.49 -6.61
N PHE A 53 30.72 -11.73 -6.12
CA PHE A 53 30.11 -13.07 -6.20
C PHE A 53 29.96 -13.59 -7.63
N PHE A 54 29.88 -12.69 -8.62
CA PHE A 54 29.72 -13.04 -10.03
C PHE A 54 31.00 -13.58 -10.69
N THR A 55 32.15 -13.47 -10.01
CA THR A 55 33.40 -14.08 -10.49
C THR A 55 33.34 -15.60 -10.43
N GLU A 56 32.60 -16.15 -9.47
CA GLU A 56 32.38 -17.59 -9.33
C GLU A 56 31.11 -18.04 -10.05
N LYS A 57 31.26 -18.95 -11.02
CA LYS A 57 30.14 -19.43 -11.85
C LYS A 57 29.01 -20.03 -11.02
N THR A 58 29.33 -20.79 -9.98
CA THR A 58 28.33 -21.42 -9.11
C THR A 58 27.45 -20.38 -8.41
N TYR A 59 28.05 -19.31 -7.90
CA TYR A 59 27.34 -18.24 -7.18
C TYR A 59 26.58 -17.31 -8.12
N LEU A 60 27.11 -17.07 -9.32
CA LEU A 60 26.40 -16.35 -10.37
C LEU A 60 25.12 -17.10 -10.79
N ILE A 61 25.21 -18.41 -11.06
CA ILE A 61 24.05 -19.24 -11.41
C ILE A 61 23.04 -19.25 -10.27
N LEU A 62 23.52 -19.41 -9.03
CA LEU A 62 22.69 -19.38 -7.83
C LEU A 62 21.91 -18.06 -7.73
N PHE A 63 22.58 -16.92 -7.93
CA PHE A 63 21.95 -15.60 -7.90
C PHE A 63 20.93 -15.41 -9.03
N ILE A 64 21.26 -15.82 -10.26
CA ILE A 64 20.35 -15.72 -11.42
C ILE A 64 19.09 -16.56 -11.22
N CYS A 65 19.17 -17.69 -10.50
CA CYS A 65 17.99 -18.49 -10.16
C CYS A 65 17.18 -17.88 -9.01
N ILE A 66 17.83 -17.42 -7.95
CA ILE A 66 17.17 -16.93 -6.74
C ILE A 66 16.52 -15.57 -6.91
N LEU A 67 17.20 -14.63 -7.59
CA LEU A 67 16.71 -13.26 -7.76
C LEU A 67 15.28 -13.22 -8.35
N PRO A 68 14.98 -13.85 -9.50
CA PRO A 68 13.63 -13.82 -10.05
C PRO A 68 12.62 -14.56 -9.16
N LEU A 69 13.01 -15.66 -8.51
CA LEU A 69 12.13 -16.36 -7.57
C LEU A 69 11.74 -15.49 -6.38
N TRP A 70 12.69 -14.77 -5.80
CA TRP A 70 12.41 -13.84 -4.69
C TRP A 70 11.48 -12.72 -5.16
N LEU A 71 11.73 -12.11 -6.31
CA LEU A 71 10.86 -11.08 -6.89
C LEU A 71 9.43 -11.61 -7.14
N ILE A 72 9.28 -12.84 -7.64
CA ILE A 72 7.97 -13.48 -7.81
C ILE A 72 7.27 -13.65 -6.47
N VAL A 73 7.97 -14.09 -5.42
CA VAL A 73 7.39 -14.21 -4.07
C VAL A 73 6.92 -12.86 -3.55
N LEU A 74 7.72 -11.79 -3.72
CA LEU A 74 7.33 -10.43 -3.33
C LEU A 74 6.08 -9.95 -4.09
N TYR A 75 6.00 -10.26 -5.39
CA TYR A 75 4.85 -9.93 -6.22
C TYR A 75 3.59 -10.71 -5.80
N LEU A 76 3.70 -12.03 -5.60
CA LEU A 76 2.57 -12.89 -5.21
C LEU A 76 2.00 -12.52 -3.85
N LEU A 77 2.86 -12.10 -2.91
CA LEU A 77 2.44 -11.65 -1.59
C LEU A 77 1.85 -10.23 -1.60
N ARG A 78 1.78 -9.56 -2.77
CA ARG A 78 1.32 -8.16 -2.94
C ARG A 78 2.01 -7.17 -1.99
N ILE A 79 3.23 -7.50 -1.60
CA ILE A 79 4.06 -6.71 -0.70
C ILE A 79 4.51 -5.40 -1.37
N THR A 80 4.42 -5.36 -2.70
CA THR A 80 4.80 -4.23 -3.55
C THR A 80 3.83 -3.05 -3.48
N GLU A 81 2.60 -3.24 -2.98
CA GLU A 81 1.64 -2.15 -2.81
C GLU A 81 1.90 -1.40 -1.50
N ILE A 82 2.19 -0.10 -1.55
CA ILE A 82 2.41 0.72 -0.36
C ILE A 82 1.06 1.04 0.28
N PRO A 83 0.71 0.41 1.41
CA PRO A 83 -0.59 0.60 2.02
C PRO A 83 -0.71 2.02 2.59
N ARG A 84 -1.91 2.62 2.47
CA ARG A 84 -2.20 3.94 3.07
C ARG A 84 -2.44 3.86 4.58
N THR A 85 -3.02 2.76 5.06
CA THR A 85 -3.60 2.63 6.42
C THR A 85 -3.11 1.41 7.20
N LYS A 86 -2.26 0.54 6.63
CA LYS A 86 -1.76 -0.66 7.35
C LYS A 86 -0.81 -0.29 8.50
N ARG A 87 -0.85 -1.10 9.56
CA ARG A 87 0.06 -0.98 10.73
C ARG A 87 1.44 -1.57 10.41
N TYR A 88 2.48 -1.02 11.05
CA TYR A 88 3.85 -1.56 10.97
C TYR A 88 3.96 -3.05 11.35
N ARG A 89 3.14 -3.53 12.30
CA ARG A 89 3.12 -4.95 12.68
C ARG A 89 2.62 -5.85 11.56
N THR A 90 1.61 -5.41 10.82
CA THR A 90 1.06 -6.15 9.66
C THR A 90 2.10 -6.20 8.55
N LEU A 91 2.77 -5.07 8.27
CA LEU A 91 3.89 -5.03 7.32
C LEU A 91 4.97 -6.04 7.74
N PHE A 92 5.47 -5.97 8.98
CA PHE A 92 6.49 -6.89 9.46
C PHE A 92 6.10 -8.37 9.32
N ALA A 93 4.85 -8.73 9.63
CA ALA A 93 4.37 -10.10 9.49
C ALA A 93 4.35 -10.58 8.02
N GLU A 94 3.90 -9.74 7.09
CA GLU A 94 3.88 -10.04 5.64
C GLU A 94 5.32 -10.24 5.11
N TYR A 95 6.25 -9.37 5.50
CA TYR A 95 7.66 -9.51 5.11
C TYR A 95 8.31 -10.74 5.75
N MET A 96 8.01 -11.04 7.02
CA MET A 96 8.53 -12.23 7.69
C MET A 96 8.06 -13.50 6.98
N GLN A 97 6.79 -13.55 6.57
CA GLN A 97 6.26 -14.65 5.77
C GLN A 97 7.01 -14.80 4.44
N SER A 98 7.30 -13.68 3.75
CA SER A 98 8.09 -13.72 2.51
C SER A 98 9.49 -14.31 2.73
N ALA A 99 10.16 -13.93 3.83
CA ALA A 99 11.48 -14.46 4.18
C ALA A 99 11.45 -15.95 4.51
N ILE A 100 10.40 -16.42 5.19
CA ILE A 100 10.21 -17.86 5.47
C ILE A 100 10.02 -18.65 4.18
N VAL A 101 9.20 -18.15 3.26
CA VAL A 101 8.99 -18.80 1.94
C VAL A 101 10.31 -18.87 1.16
N VAL A 102 11.05 -17.77 1.12
CA VAL A 102 12.36 -17.72 0.44
C VAL A 102 13.38 -18.62 1.11
N ALA A 103 13.42 -18.68 2.43
CA ALA A 103 14.27 -19.61 3.17
C ALA A 103 13.97 -21.07 2.78
N GLY A 104 12.68 -21.42 2.67
CA GLY A 104 12.24 -22.74 2.19
C GLY A 104 12.72 -23.04 0.77
N ILE A 105 12.60 -22.08 -0.15
CA ILE A 105 13.12 -22.21 -1.52
C ILE A 105 14.63 -22.42 -1.49
N LEU A 106 15.38 -21.64 -0.71
CA LEU A 106 16.84 -21.76 -0.60
C LEU A 106 17.27 -23.12 -0.05
N LEU A 107 16.49 -23.71 0.87
CA LEU A 107 16.73 -25.08 1.34
C LEU A 107 16.56 -26.11 0.22
N ILE A 108 15.55 -25.97 -0.64
CA ILE A 108 15.38 -26.86 -1.81
C ILE A 108 16.60 -26.73 -2.74
N PHE A 109 17.04 -25.50 -3.01
CA PHE A 109 18.25 -25.26 -3.81
C PHE A 109 19.50 -25.87 -3.16
N TYR A 110 19.65 -25.78 -1.84
CA TYR A 110 20.74 -26.43 -1.13
C TYR A 110 20.78 -27.94 -1.39
N PHE A 111 19.63 -28.62 -1.37
CA PHE A 111 19.58 -30.06 -1.66
C PHE A 111 19.92 -30.39 -3.12
N ILE A 112 19.44 -29.58 -4.08
CA ILE A 112 19.74 -29.78 -5.51
C ILE A 112 21.24 -29.55 -5.80
N PHE A 113 21.83 -28.52 -5.20
CA PHE A 113 23.22 -28.13 -5.39
C PHE A 113 24.17 -28.72 -4.33
N SER A 114 23.73 -29.74 -3.58
CA SER A 114 24.53 -30.40 -2.54
C SER A 114 25.89 -30.90 -3.06
N ASN A 115 25.96 -31.24 -4.34
CA ASN A 115 27.19 -31.68 -5.02
C ASN A 115 28.25 -30.56 -5.20
N TYR A 116 27.92 -29.29 -4.97
CA TYR A 116 28.79 -28.12 -5.20
C TYR A 116 29.38 -27.51 -3.93
N ASN A 117 29.32 -28.19 -2.77
CA ASN A 117 29.87 -27.72 -1.49
C ASN A 117 29.44 -26.28 -1.11
N LEU A 118 28.17 -25.95 -1.32
CA LEU A 118 27.63 -24.66 -0.91
C LEU A 118 27.69 -24.48 0.61
N SER A 119 28.17 -23.32 1.07
CA SER A 119 28.22 -23.00 2.50
C SER A 119 26.81 -22.85 3.07
N ARG A 120 26.47 -23.70 4.04
CA ARG A 120 25.22 -23.58 4.81
C ARG A 120 25.11 -22.23 5.53
N ARG A 121 26.26 -21.70 5.98
CA ARG A 121 26.34 -20.39 6.64
C ARG A 121 25.97 -19.27 5.67
N PHE A 122 26.50 -19.33 4.44
CA PHE A 122 26.18 -18.37 3.38
C PHE A 122 24.68 -18.27 3.13
N LEU A 123 23.97 -19.40 3.04
CA LEU A 123 22.52 -19.39 2.79
C LEU A 123 21.72 -18.75 3.93
N ILE A 124 22.08 -19.05 5.18
CA ILE A 124 21.43 -18.46 6.37
C ILE A 124 21.68 -16.95 6.41
N GLU A 125 22.93 -16.53 6.20
CA GLU A 125 23.32 -15.13 6.21
C GLU A 125 22.65 -14.34 5.08
N PHE A 126 22.65 -14.90 3.86
CA PHE A 126 21.98 -14.28 2.71
C PHE A 126 20.47 -14.11 2.96
N THR A 127 19.80 -15.14 3.49
CA THR A 127 18.37 -15.07 3.81
C THR A 127 18.10 -13.97 4.83
N PHE A 128 18.89 -13.92 5.90
CA PHE A 128 18.74 -12.95 6.97
C PHE A 128 19.03 -11.52 6.50
N LEU A 129 20.14 -11.31 5.79
CA LEU A 129 20.51 -10.01 5.22
C LEU A 129 19.51 -9.52 4.19
N GLY A 130 19.03 -10.42 3.32
CA GLY A 130 18.03 -10.09 2.31
C GLY A 130 16.70 -9.67 2.95
N PHE A 131 16.24 -10.39 3.97
CA PHE A 131 15.09 -9.95 4.77
C PHE A 131 15.33 -8.59 5.43
N ALA A 132 16.48 -8.40 6.09
CA ALA A 132 16.79 -7.16 6.80
C ALA A 132 16.82 -5.96 5.85
N PHE A 133 17.48 -6.09 4.70
CA PHE A 133 17.59 -5.00 3.72
C PHE A 133 16.26 -4.67 3.06
N LEU A 134 15.52 -5.68 2.61
CA LEU A 134 14.18 -5.47 2.07
C LEU A 134 13.29 -4.82 3.13
N PHE A 135 13.30 -5.29 4.37
CA PHE A 135 12.49 -4.70 5.43
C PHE A 135 12.86 -3.24 5.72
N ILE A 136 14.16 -2.91 5.80
CA ILE A 136 14.63 -1.53 6.01
C ILE A 136 14.23 -0.60 4.86
N ILE A 137 14.39 -1.05 3.62
CA ILE A 137 13.97 -0.30 2.42
C ILE A 137 12.48 -0.02 2.49
N ARG A 138 11.67 -1.02 2.84
CA ARG A 138 10.21 -0.89 2.87
C ARG A 138 9.71 -0.02 4.01
N LEU A 139 10.37 -0.06 5.16
CA LEU A 139 10.15 0.91 6.23
C LEU A 139 10.49 2.33 5.77
N THR A 140 11.56 2.49 5.00
CA THR A 140 11.99 3.80 4.48
C THR A 140 11.00 4.33 3.46
N GLU A 141 10.59 3.51 2.49
CA GLU A 141 9.54 3.84 1.53
C GLU A 141 8.25 4.25 2.24
N TYR A 142 7.76 3.42 3.16
CA TYR A 142 6.55 3.72 3.92
C TYR A 142 6.65 5.08 4.64
N LYS A 143 7.78 5.37 5.31
CA LYS A 143 8.03 6.66 5.96
C LYS A 143 8.07 7.82 4.96
N VAL A 144 8.74 7.65 3.82
CA VAL A 144 8.83 8.69 2.78
C VAL A 144 7.45 9.02 2.22
N PHE A 145 6.64 7.99 1.89
CA PHE A 145 5.27 8.19 1.43
C PHE A 145 4.38 8.79 2.50
N LYS A 146 4.58 8.42 3.77
CA LYS A 146 3.90 9.01 4.93
C LYS A 146 4.13 10.53 4.99
N LEU A 147 5.40 10.94 5.01
CA LEU A 147 5.81 12.35 5.03
C LEU A 147 5.32 13.12 3.79
N TYR A 148 5.30 12.47 2.64
CA TYR A 148 4.81 13.08 1.41
C TYR A 148 3.30 13.36 1.45
N ARG A 149 2.52 12.43 2.01
CA ARG A 149 1.07 12.57 2.22
C ARG A 149 0.74 13.60 3.29
N GLU A 150 1.49 13.63 4.40
CA GLU A 150 1.36 14.64 5.45
C GLU A 150 1.55 16.07 4.91
N LYS A 151 2.44 16.25 3.93
CA LYS A 151 2.67 17.54 3.25
C LYS A 151 1.56 17.92 2.25
N GLY A 152 0.53 17.10 2.11
CA GLY A 152 -0.60 17.36 1.23
C GLY A 152 -0.35 17.00 -0.23
N PHE A 153 0.54 16.06 -0.51
CA PHE A 153 0.71 15.49 -1.85
C PHE A 153 0.16 14.05 -1.91
N ASN A 154 -0.32 13.60 -3.08
CA ASN A 154 -0.92 12.27 -3.26
C ASN A 154 -2.07 11.97 -2.28
N PHE A 155 -2.99 12.92 -2.16
CA PHE A 155 -4.23 12.78 -1.42
C PHE A 155 -5.34 12.20 -2.32
N MET A 156 -6.27 11.49 -1.70
CA MET A 156 -7.55 11.11 -2.26
C MET A 156 -8.61 12.04 -1.69
N ASN A 157 -9.34 12.68 -2.59
CA ASN A 157 -10.51 13.47 -2.25
C ASN A 157 -11.69 12.52 -2.02
N ILE A 158 -12.20 12.51 -0.81
CA ILE A 158 -13.27 11.60 -0.38
C ILE A 158 -14.54 12.34 0.01
N VAL A 159 -15.68 11.74 -0.33
CA VAL A 159 -17.01 12.15 0.14
C VAL A 159 -17.52 11.11 1.14
N LEU A 160 -18.00 11.57 2.29
CA LEU A 160 -18.48 10.71 3.36
C LEU A 160 -20.01 10.75 3.44
N MET A 161 -20.67 9.60 3.32
CA MET A 161 -22.07 9.44 3.72
C MET A 161 -22.10 8.93 5.17
N ALA A 162 -22.48 9.81 6.10
CA ALA A 162 -22.23 9.61 7.53
C ALA A 162 -23.47 9.87 8.41
N ASP A 163 -23.51 9.20 9.55
CA ASP A 163 -24.48 9.40 10.63
C ASP A 163 -23.78 9.59 11.99
N GLU A 164 -24.53 9.68 13.08
CA GLU A 164 -23.99 9.90 14.43
C GLU A 164 -22.92 8.87 14.84
N GLY A 165 -23.00 7.62 14.35
CA GLY A 165 -22.01 6.58 14.63
C GLY A 165 -20.71 6.72 13.85
N SER A 166 -20.64 7.64 12.89
CA SER A 166 -19.46 7.86 12.04
C SER A 166 -18.45 8.85 12.65
N VAL A 167 -18.78 9.50 13.77
CA VAL A 167 -17.96 10.56 14.37
C VAL A 167 -16.54 10.09 14.68
N GLU A 168 -16.38 8.91 15.29
CA GLU A 168 -15.06 8.37 15.63
C GLU A 168 -14.21 8.13 14.38
N PHE A 169 -14.83 7.65 13.29
CA PHE A 169 -14.14 7.44 12.03
C PHE A 169 -13.67 8.75 11.39
N ILE A 170 -14.52 9.79 11.40
CA ILE A 170 -14.18 11.12 10.87
C ILE A 170 -13.01 11.71 11.65
N GLU A 171 -13.07 11.69 12.98
CA GLU A 171 -11.97 12.20 13.81
C GLU A 171 -10.68 11.40 13.61
N ARG A 172 -10.78 10.08 13.43
CA ARG A 172 -9.62 9.24 13.11
C ARG A 172 -9.00 9.63 11.77
N LEU A 173 -9.79 9.82 10.72
CA LEU A 173 -9.27 10.31 9.42
C LEU A 173 -8.59 11.68 9.54
N ARG A 174 -9.15 12.60 10.34
CA ARG A 174 -8.60 13.93 10.55
C ARG A 174 -7.32 13.92 11.39
N SER A 175 -7.24 13.01 12.36
CA SER A 175 -6.09 12.86 13.26
C SER A 175 -4.87 12.26 12.57
N TYR A 176 -5.04 11.56 11.45
CA TYR A 176 -3.96 10.92 10.69
C TYR A 176 -3.87 11.41 9.23
N PRO A 177 -3.44 12.67 8.97
CA PRO A 177 -3.28 13.22 7.62
C PRO A 177 -2.35 12.38 6.73
N GLU A 178 -1.44 11.61 7.32
CA GLU A 178 -0.53 10.70 6.63
C GLU A 178 -1.20 9.63 5.77
N TRP A 179 -2.47 9.32 6.03
CA TRP A 179 -3.21 8.37 5.22
C TRP A 179 -3.54 8.96 3.84
N GLY A 180 -3.41 10.27 3.69
CA GLY A 180 -3.66 10.97 2.44
C GLY A 180 -5.14 11.03 2.09
N TYR A 181 -6.04 11.05 3.07
CA TYR A 181 -7.47 11.25 2.84
C TYR A 181 -7.85 12.70 3.10
N ARG A 182 -8.43 13.36 2.10
CA ARG A 182 -8.99 14.70 2.25
C ARG A 182 -10.51 14.61 2.17
N ILE A 183 -11.17 14.89 3.30
CA ILE A 183 -12.63 14.96 3.35
C ILE A 183 -13.05 16.23 2.64
N VAL A 184 -13.61 16.09 1.43
CA VAL A 184 -14.12 17.22 0.66
C VAL A 184 -15.51 17.59 1.15
N MET A 185 -16.33 16.58 1.46
CA MET A 185 -17.72 16.78 1.86
C MET A 185 -18.23 15.63 2.73
N VAL A 186 -19.15 15.97 3.64
CA VAL A 186 -19.93 15.03 4.43
C VAL A 186 -21.41 15.19 4.12
N LEU A 187 -22.05 14.10 3.70
CA LEU A 187 -23.48 14.00 3.46
C LEU A 187 -24.13 13.36 4.68
N THR A 188 -25.00 14.12 5.35
CA THR A 188 -25.70 13.65 6.55
C THR A 188 -27.08 14.27 6.68
N SER A 189 -28.05 13.47 7.13
CA SER A 189 -29.34 13.95 7.63
C SER A 189 -29.37 14.13 9.15
N SER A 190 -28.28 13.84 9.87
CA SER A 190 -28.23 14.02 11.33
C SER A 190 -27.96 15.48 11.70
N GLY A 191 -28.88 16.08 12.46
CA GLY A 191 -28.71 17.42 13.00
C GLY A 191 -27.50 17.54 13.94
N LYS A 192 -27.25 16.53 14.78
CA LYS A 192 -26.12 16.54 15.73
C LYS A 192 -24.77 16.53 15.03
N LEU A 193 -24.62 15.75 13.96
CA LEU A 193 -23.38 15.70 13.20
C LEU A 193 -23.15 17.02 12.45
N ASN A 194 -24.22 17.61 11.91
CA ASN A 194 -24.17 18.92 11.27
C ASN A 194 -23.70 20.01 12.26
N GLU A 195 -24.23 20.03 13.48
CA GLU A 195 -23.80 20.96 14.52
C GLU A 195 -22.35 20.74 14.96
N ALA A 196 -21.93 19.48 15.16
CA ALA A 196 -20.58 19.16 15.64
C ALA A 196 -19.46 19.58 14.67
N TYR A 197 -19.73 19.52 13.37
CA TYR A 197 -18.77 19.80 12.30
C TYR A 197 -19.03 21.10 11.54
N ARG A 198 -20.01 21.89 11.99
CA ARG A 198 -20.37 23.18 11.37
C ARG A 198 -19.14 24.09 11.28
N GLY A 199 -18.85 24.58 10.07
CA GLY A 199 -17.70 25.45 9.81
C GLY A 199 -16.33 24.76 9.82
N LYS A 200 -16.26 23.46 10.10
CA LYS A 200 -15.03 22.64 10.03
C LYS A 200 -14.98 21.77 8.78
N LEU A 201 -16.14 21.29 8.31
CA LEU A 201 -16.29 20.48 7.12
C LEU A 201 -17.46 21.02 6.28
N ASN A 202 -17.41 20.80 4.97
CA ASN A 202 -18.54 21.08 4.09
C ASN A 202 -19.59 20.00 4.27
N ILE A 203 -20.75 20.36 4.82
CA ILE A 203 -21.85 19.44 5.12
C ILE A 203 -23.03 19.80 4.24
N LEU A 204 -23.54 18.82 3.49
CA LEU A 204 -24.75 18.96 2.69
C LEU A 204 -25.81 17.92 3.11
N PRO A 205 -27.11 18.26 2.97
CA PRO A 205 -28.19 17.30 3.15
C PRO A 205 -28.07 16.15 2.13
N GLU A 206 -28.67 14.99 2.43
CA GLU A 206 -28.51 13.66 1.81
C GLU A 206 -28.83 13.51 0.29
N LYS A 207 -28.84 14.59 -0.49
CA LYS A 207 -28.96 14.51 -1.95
C LYS A 207 -27.60 14.24 -2.59
N LEU A 208 -27.18 12.98 -2.58
CA LEU A 208 -25.90 12.52 -3.11
C LEU A 208 -25.65 13.01 -4.55
N LYS A 209 -26.66 12.89 -5.43
CA LYS A 209 -26.53 13.26 -6.85
C LYS A 209 -26.19 14.74 -7.03
N ASP A 210 -27.05 15.63 -6.55
CA ASP A 210 -26.88 17.08 -6.71
C ASP A 210 -25.58 17.56 -6.06
N ALA A 211 -25.25 17.02 -4.88
CA ALA A 211 -24.04 17.35 -4.16
C ALA A 211 -22.77 16.92 -4.91
N LEU A 212 -22.76 15.73 -5.52
CA LEU A 212 -21.62 15.25 -6.31
C LEU A 212 -21.41 16.08 -7.58
N TYR A 213 -22.48 16.38 -8.33
CA TYR A 213 -22.33 17.19 -9.55
C TYR A 213 -21.76 18.57 -9.24
N ASN A 214 -22.28 19.24 -8.21
CA ASN A 214 -21.79 20.57 -7.82
C ASN A 214 -20.32 20.54 -7.37
N ILE A 215 -19.92 19.54 -6.59
CA ILE A 215 -18.55 19.51 -6.04
C ILE A 215 -17.51 19.08 -7.09
N MET A 216 -17.92 18.26 -8.05
CA MET A 216 -17.04 17.79 -9.12
C MET A 216 -16.66 18.90 -10.11
N GLU A 217 -17.40 20.01 -10.15
CA GLU A 217 -17.00 21.22 -10.90
C GLU A 217 -15.77 21.90 -10.29
N GLU A 218 -15.62 21.84 -8.96
CA GLU A 218 -14.54 22.52 -8.24
C GLU A 218 -13.38 21.59 -7.87
N VAL A 219 -13.68 20.33 -7.55
CA VAL A 219 -12.74 19.36 -6.97
C VAL A 219 -13.00 17.96 -7.52
N SER A 220 -11.95 17.27 -7.98
CA SER A 220 -12.06 15.86 -8.37
C SER A 220 -12.39 14.99 -7.16
N VAL A 221 -13.43 14.15 -7.24
CA VAL A 221 -13.79 13.18 -6.19
C VAL A 221 -13.26 11.81 -6.60
N ASP A 222 -12.44 11.19 -5.75
CA ASP A 222 -11.81 9.90 -6.05
C ASP A 222 -12.58 8.73 -5.42
N GLU A 223 -13.10 8.89 -4.20
CA GLU A 223 -13.86 7.84 -3.51
C GLU A 223 -15.07 8.36 -2.73
N ILE A 224 -16.08 7.51 -2.59
CA ILE A 224 -17.23 7.72 -1.72
C ILE A 224 -17.28 6.61 -0.67
N LEU A 225 -17.28 7.01 0.60
CA LEU A 225 -17.36 6.10 1.74
C LEU A 225 -18.75 6.20 2.39
N TYR A 226 -19.46 5.08 2.43
CA TYR A 226 -20.73 4.93 3.15
C TYR A 226 -20.47 4.35 4.54
N ILE A 227 -20.69 5.15 5.58
CA ILE A 227 -20.25 4.85 6.96
C ILE A 227 -21.43 4.87 7.95
N LYS A 228 -22.66 4.98 7.43
CA LYS A 228 -23.84 4.98 8.29
C LYS A 228 -23.98 3.66 9.04
N SER A 229 -24.33 3.77 10.31
CA SER A 229 -24.65 2.67 11.22
C SER A 229 -25.92 1.95 10.77
N LYS A 230 -26.90 2.70 10.25
CA LYS A 230 -28.12 2.13 9.64
C LYS A 230 -28.00 2.16 8.12
N ILE A 231 -27.70 1.00 7.54
CA ILE A 231 -27.56 0.86 6.08
C ILE A 231 -28.94 0.85 5.41
N SER A 232 -29.16 1.77 4.47
CA SER A 232 -30.34 1.77 3.60
C SER A 232 -30.00 1.11 2.25
N PRO A 233 -30.58 -0.06 1.92
CA PRO A 233 -30.29 -0.74 0.65
C PRO A 233 -30.66 0.06 -0.60
N ALA A 234 -31.68 0.93 -0.50
CA ALA A 234 -32.08 1.80 -1.60
C ALA A 234 -31.00 2.87 -1.88
N GLU A 235 -30.53 3.52 -0.82
CA GLU A 235 -29.49 4.55 -0.89
C GLU A 235 -28.15 3.98 -1.37
N VAL A 236 -27.76 2.80 -0.86
CA VAL A 236 -26.53 2.12 -1.31
C VAL A 236 -26.60 1.79 -2.80
N ARG A 237 -27.75 1.30 -3.30
CA ARG A 237 -27.91 1.01 -4.73
C ARG A 237 -27.85 2.26 -5.60
N GLU A 238 -28.45 3.35 -5.15
CA GLU A 238 -28.37 4.64 -5.83
C GLU A 238 -26.93 5.15 -5.89
N ALA A 239 -26.21 5.07 -4.76
CA ALA A 239 -24.81 5.48 -4.67
C ALA A 239 -23.90 4.64 -5.59
N ILE A 240 -24.08 3.31 -5.63
CA ILE A 240 -23.32 2.44 -6.52
C ILE A 240 -23.52 2.87 -7.98
N ARG A 241 -24.77 3.05 -8.42
CA ARG A 241 -25.09 3.47 -9.80
C ARG A 241 -24.43 4.80 -10.16
N LEU A 242 -24.55 5.80 -9.28
CA LEU A 242 -23.90 7.10 -9.50
C LEU A 242 -22.38 6.98 -9.57
N CYS A 243 -21.78 6.14 -8.71
CA CYS A 243 -20.34 5.91 -8.72
C CYS A 243 -19.88 5.18 -10.01
N GLU A 244 -20.66 4.22 -10.51
CA GLU A 244 -20.39 3.55 -11.79
C GLU A 244 -20.48 4.52 -12.97
N GLU A 245 -21.51 5.38 -13.00
CA GLU A 245 -21.68 6.41 -14.05
C GLU A 245 -20.51 7.41 -14.08
N LEU A 246 -20.00 7.79 -12.90
CA LEU A 246 -18.97 8.81 -12.74
C LEU A 246 -17.54 8.23 -12.69
N GLY A 247 -17.38 6.90 -12.68
CA GLY A 247 -16.08 6.24 -12.54
C GLY A 247 -15.41 6.46 -11.18
N ILE A 248 -16.20 6.61 -10.11
CA ILE A 248 -15.74 6.86 -8.74
C ILE A 248 -15.76 5.56 -7.95
N THR A 249 -14.79 5.36 -7.05
CA THR A 249 -14.78 4.15 -6.20
C THR A 249 -15.78 4.27 -5.06
N PHE A 250 -16.71 3.32 -4.94
CA PHE A 250 -17.65 3.24 -3.83
C PHE A 250 -17.20 2.21 -2.78
N ARG A 251 -17.24 2.61 -1.50
CA ARG A 251 -16.88 1.76 -0.36
C ARG A 251 -17.97 1.79 0.70
N LEU A 252 -18.47 0.60 1.08
CA LEU A 252 -19.48 0.43 2.12
C LEU A 252 -18.87 -0.12 3.39
N LYS A 253 -18.99 0.58 4.52
CA LYS A 253 -18.57 0.06 5.83
C LYS A 253 -19.34 -1.23 6.12
N THR A 254 -18.62 -2.28 6.52
CA THR A 254 -19.21 -3.58 6.84
C THR A 254 -18.51 -4.20 8.04
N ASP A 255 -19.29 -4.82 8.92
CA ASP A 255 -18.77 -5.69 9.97
C ASP A 255 -18.57 -7.14 9.46
N ASP A 256 -19.08 -7.44 8.26
CA ASP A 256 -19.08 -8.78 7.72
C ASP A 256 -17.70 -9.16 7.17
N LYS A 257 -17.26 -10.38 7.50
CA LYS A 257 -15.91 -10.85 7.15
C LYS A 257 -15.82 -11.43 5.74
N GLN A 258 -16.94 -11.81 5.13
CA GLN A 258 -16.96 -12.46 3.82
C GLN A 258 -18.20 -12.07 3.01
N PRO A 259 -18.07 -11.14 2.05
CA PRO A 259 -19.18 -10.87 1.16
C PRO A 259 -19.35 -11.96 0.11
N LYS A 260 -20.58 -12.46 -0.02
CA LYS A 260 -21.01 -13.29 -1.15
C LYS A 260 -21.40 -12.41 -2.34
N LEU A 261 -20.53 -11.50 -2.76
CA LEU A 261 -20.80 -10.58 -3.87
C LEU A 261 -19.68 -10.66 -4.90
N THR A 262 -20.02 -11.00 -6.14
CA THR A 262 -19.07 -11.26 -7.24
C THR A 262 -18.29 -10.01 -7.67
N ASN A 263 -18.82 -8.81 -7.40
CA ASN A 263 -18.27 -7.54 -7.89
C ASN A 263 -17.69 -6.66 -6.77
N ALA A 264 -17.45 -7.23 -5.60
CA ALA A 264 -16.92 -6.47 -4.47
C ALA A 264 -15.89 -7.27 -3.67
N PHE A 265 -14.89 -6.56 -3.14
CA PHE A 265 -13.83 -7.14 -2.32
C PHE A 265 -13.67 -6.38 -1.01
N VAL A 266 -13.19 -7.07 0.01
CA VAL A 266 -12.97 -6.46 1.34
C VAL A 266 -11.65 -5.70 1.35
N THR A 267 -11.70 -4.47 1.86
CA THR A 267 -10.55 -3.59 2.04
C THR A 267 -10.58 -2.98 3.43
N ASP A 268 -9.41 -2.64 3.97
CA ASP A 268 -9.31 -1.93 5.25
C ASP A 268 -8.97 -0.45 5.04
N VAL A 269 -9.80 0.44 5.56
CA VAL A 269 -9.55 1.90 5.58
C VAL A 269 -9.70 2.39 7.02
N ALA A 270 -8.66 3.09 7.52
CA ALA A 270 -8.65 3.63 8.88
C ALA A 270 -9.02 2.61 9.99
N TYR A 271 -8.57 1.36 9.83
CA TYR A 271 -8.86 0.21 10.72
C TYR A 271 -10.31 -0.29 10.71
N GLU A 272 -11.16 0.21 9.82
CA GLU A 272 -12.49 -0.31 9.57
C GLU A 272 -12.50 -1.13 8.27
N LYS A 273 -13.39 -2.11 8.21
CA LYS A 273 -13.60 -2.93 7.02
C LYS A 273 -14.61 -2.29 6.09
N PHE A 274 -14.27 -2.29 4.82
CA PHE A 274 -15.11 -1.79 3.75
C PHE A 274 -15.26 -2.84 2.65
N LEU A 275 -16.48 -2.94 2.15
CA LEU A 275 -16.80 -3.60 0.92
C LEU A 275 -16.60 -2.60 -0.22
N THR A 276 -15.52 -2.78 -0.99
CA THR A 276 -15.18 -1.92 -2.13
C THR A 276 -15.74 -2.52 -3.40
N PHE A 277 -16.53 -1.75 -4.13
CA PHE A 277 -17.13 -2.17 -5.40
C PHE A 277 -16.23 -1.78 -6.58
N ILE A 278 -16.09 -2.70 -7.53
CA ILE A 278 -15.33 -2.47 -8.76
C ILE A 278 -16.22 -1.68 -9.72
N ASN A 279 -16.24 -0.36 -9.55
CA ASN A 279 -17.10 0.55 -10.33
C ASN A 279 -16.34 1.28 -11.44
N VAL A 280 -15.03 1.07 -11.53
CA VAL A 280 -14.17 1.67 -12.55
C VAL A 280 -13.84 0.60 -13.59
N PRO A 281 -14.25 0.75 -14.87
CA PRO A 281 -13.78 -0.14 -15.91
C PRO A 281 -12.25 -0.02 -16.02
N HIS A 282 -11.55 -1.16 -15.85
CA HIS A 282 -10.10 -1.25 -15.98
C HIS A 282 -9.60 -0.93 -17.38
#